data_AF-A0A5B8LY89-F1
#
_entry.id   AF-A0A5B8LY89-F1
#
_cell.length_a   1.000
_cell.length_b   1.000
_cell.length_c   1.000
_cell.angle_alpha   90.00
_cell.angle_beta   90.00
_cell.angle_gamma   90.00
#
_symmetry.space_group_name_H-M   'P 1'
#
loop_
_entity.id
_entity.type
_entity.pdbx_description
1 polymer ?
#
loop_
_entity_poly.entity_id
_entity_poly.type
_entity_poly.pdbx_seq_one_letter_code
_entity_poly.pdbx_strand_id
1 'polypeptide(L)'
;MEFRRVHWLLVQPPWFSDRVVLVGDAVHAAPPNLGGGASMAIEDAAVLTDALTRHADLPNALRNYMTRRWARIENIYHKSYQAKTMSSVDPRKYFSVNSPILREALASLTIEP
;
A
#
# COMPACT_ATOMS: atom_id res chain seq x y z
N MET A 1 15.98 -11.03 21.18
CA MET A 1 14.74 -10.46 20.64
C MET A 1 14.34 -11.27 19.43
N GLU A 2 13.25 -12.04 19.53
CA GLU A 2 12.76 -12.87 18.44
C GLU A 2 11.80 -12.03 17.58
N PHE A 3 12.23 -11.63 16.39
CA PHE A 3 11.35 -10.93 15.44
C PHE A 3 10.32 -11.93 14.91
N ARG A 4 9.09 -11.86 15.42
CA ARG A 4 7.95 -12.56 14.79
C ARG A 4 7.82 -12.07 13.35
N ARG A 5 7.76 -13.02 12.39
CA ARG A 5 7.49 -12.71 10.99
C ARG A 5 6.12 -12.03 10.87
N VAL A 6 6.13 -10.71 10.69
CA VAL A 6 4.94 -9.96 10.28
C VAL A 6 4.66 -10.35 8.83
N HIS A 7 3.61 -11.14 8.63
CA HIS A 7 3.09 -11.40 7.31
C HIS A 7 2.36 -10.15 6.83
N TRP A 8 2.39 -9.90 5.52
CA TRP A 8 1.58 -8.85 4.92
C TRP A 8 0.11 -9.09 5.30
N LEU A 9 -0.50 -8.14 5.99
CA LEU A 9 -1.91 -8.18 6.37
C LEU A 9 -2.62 -7.01 5.69
N LEU A 10 -3.72 -7.32 5.00
CA LEU A 10 -4.68 -6.32 4.54
C LEU A 10 -6.05 -6.71 5.09
N VAL A 11 -6.55 -5.94 6.05
CA VAL A 11 -7.85 -6.16 6.66
C VAL A 11 -8.95 -5.73 5.69
N GLN A 12 -9.89 -6.62 5.40
CA GLN A 12 -11.04 -6.31 4.54
C GLN A 12 -11.98 -5.31 5.22
N PRO A 13 -12.67 -4.42 4.47
CA PRO A 13 -13.71 -3.56 5.02
C PRO A 13 -14.84 -4.35 5.71
N PRO A 14 -15.57 -3.74 6.65
CA PRO A 14 -15.48 -2.35 7.09
C PRO A 14 -14.39 -2.11 8.15
N TRP A 15 -13.79 -0.91 8.13
CA TRP A 15 -12.74 -0.50 9.09
C TRP A 15 -13.24 0.39 10.22
N PHE A 16 -14.53 0.63 10.29
CA PHE A 16 -15.12 1.52 11.28
C PHE A 16 -16.48 1.01 11.75
N SER A 17 -16.84 1.41 12.96
CA SER A 17 -18.14 1.16 13.57
C SER A 17 -18.48 2.35 14.46
N ASP A 18 -19.62 2.98 14.20
CA ASP A 18 -20.08 4.21 14.85
C ASP A 18 -19.02 5.33 14.89
N ARG A 19 -18.33 5.45 16.03
CA ARG A 19 -17.32 6.49 16.30
C ARG A 19 -15.90 5.96 16.38
N VAL A 20 -15.68 4.68 16.05
CA VAL A 20 -14.38 4.01 16.09
C VAL A 20 -13.94 3.71 14.68
N VAL A 21 -12.66 3.97 14.38
CA VAL A 21 -12.03 3.70 13.09
C VAL A 21 -10.64 3.09 13.29
N LEU A 22 -10.29 2.11 12.47
CA LEU A 22 -8.98 1.47 12.44
C LEU A 22 -8.04 2.20 11.46
N VAL A 23 -6.77 2.32 11.84
CA VAL A 23 -5.69 2.99 11.08
C VAL A 23 -4.37 2.24 11.24
N GLY A 24 -3.41 2.49 10.35
CA GLY A 24 -2.05 1.96 10.47
C GLY A 24 -1.98 0.43 10.41
N ASP A 25 -1.09 -0.15 11.20
CA ASP A 25 -0.85 -1.60 11.25
C ASP A 25 -2.10 -2.41 11.65
N ALA A 26 -3.10 -1.79 12.29
CA ALA A 26 -4.38 -2.43 12.57
C ALA A 26 -5.16 -2.79 11.29
N VAL A 27 -4.82 -2.16 10.16
CA VAL A 27 -5.45 -2.36 8.85
C VAL A 27 -4.48 -2.90 7.81
N HIS A 28 -3.22 -2.47 7.84
CA HIS A 28 -2.27 -2.70 6.74
C HIS A 28 -0.83 -3.00 7.19
N ALA A 29 -0.67 -3.90 8.16
CA ALA A 29 0.66 -4.32 8.61
C ALA A 29 1.53 -4.85 7.46
N ALA A 30 2.62 -4.14 7.17
CA ALA A 30 3.62 -4.53 6.19
C ALA A 30 4.86 -5.13 6.87
N PRO A 31 5.59 -6.06 6.23
CA PRO A 31 6.83 -6.58 6.77
C PRO A 31 7.87 -5.47 6.98
N PRO A 32 8.68 -5.55 8.04
CA PRO A 32 9.58 -4.48 8.45
C PRO A 32 10.66 -4.12 7.41
N ASN A 33 10.98 -5.04 6.49
CA ASN A 33 11.99 -4.84 5.46
C ASN A 33 11.56 -3.91 4.31
N LEU A 34 10.30 -3.50 4.24
CA LEU A 34 9.77 -2.61 3.21
C LEU A 34 9.67 -1.15 3.66
N GLY A 35 9.89 -0.84 4.94
CA GLY A 35 9.95 0.54 5.47
C GLY A 35 8.69 1.40 5.29
N GLY A 36 7.59 0.84 4.77
CA GLY A 36 6.41 1.61 4.34
C GLY A 36 5.32 1.82 5.41
N GLY A 37 5.34 1.07 6.51
CA GLY A 37 4.26 1.08 7.51
C GLY A 37 4.03 2.45 8.14
N ALA A 38 5.12 3.11 8.56
CA ALA A 38 5.04 4.46 9.16
C ALA A 38 4.52 5.51 8.17
N SER A 39 5.01 5.49 6.93
CA SER A 39 4.55 6.40 5.87
C SER A 39 3.07 6.19 5.56
N MET A 40 2.60 4.94 5.48
CA MET A 40 1.18 4.64 5.26
C MET A 40 0.30 5.10 6.43
N ALA A 41 0.76 4.95 7.67
CA ALA A 41 0.05 5.45 8.84
C ALA A 41 -0.05 6.99 8.86
N ILE A 42 0.99 7.70 8.41
CA ILE A 42 0.95 9.16 8.25
C ILE A 42 -0.05 9.57 7.16
N GLU A 43 -0.04 8.86 6.02
CA GLU A 43 -1.03 9.09 4.97
C GLU A 43 -2.47 8.82 5.47
N ASP A 44 -2.69 7.81 6.31
CA ASP A 44 -4.00 7.55 6.92
C ASP A 44 -4.47 8.75 7.75
N ALA A 45 -3.61 9.28 8.62
CA ALA A 45 -3.93 10.43 9.47
C ALA A 45 -4.33 11.64 8.62
N ALA A 46 -3.56 11.94 7.58
CA ALA A 46 -3.87 13.06 6.67
C ALA A 46 -5.22 12.88 5.96
N VAL A 47 -5.49 11.67 5.43
CA VAL A 47 -6.76 11.38 4.73
C VAL A 47 -7.95 11.36 5.70
N LEU A 48 -7.76 10.87 6.92
CA LEU A 48 -8.80 10.86 7.95
C LEU A 48 -9.17 12.28 8.37
N THR A 49 -8.19 13.12 8.68
CA THR A 49 -8.42 14.54 8.98
C THR A 49 -9.14 15.23 7.83
N ASP A 50 -8.68 15.01 6.61
CA ASP A 50 -9.30 15.58 5.42
C ASP A 50 -10.76 15.14 5.23
N ALA A 51 -11.08 13.87 5.43
CA ALA A 51 -12.45 13.36 5.37
C ALA A 51 -13.33 13.94 6.49
N LEU A 52 -12.81 14.02 7.72
CA LEU A 52 -13.54 14.57 8.87
C LEU A 52 -13.82 16.07 8.73
N THR A 53 -12.95 16.83 8.05
CA THR A 53 -13.14 18.27 7.84
C THR A 53 -14.08 18.60 6.68
N ARG A 54 -14.22 17.72 5.69
CA ARG A 54 -15.04 17.97 4.49
C ARG A 54 -16.46 17.43 4.57
N HIS A 55 -16.74 16.51 5.49
CA HIS A 55 -18.05 15.90 5.64
C HIS A 55 -18.71 16.36 6.94
N ALA A 56 -19.98 16.76 6.87
CA ALA A 56 -20.75 17.20 8.03
C ALA A 56 -21.17 16.02 8.94
N ASP A 57 -21.34 14.83 8.37
CA ASP A 57 -21.71 13.63 9.11
C ASP A 57 -20.56 12.63 9.20
N LEU A 58 -20.40 12.06 10.40
CA LEU A 58 -19.31 11.14 10.72
C LEU A 58 -19.36 9.83 9.90
N PRO A 59 -20.51 9.17 9.68
CA PRO A 59 -20.57 7.95 8.88
C PRO A 59 -20.06 8.14 7.44
N ASN A 60 -20.40 9.25 6.78
CA ASN A 60 -19.90 9.53 5.44
C ASN A 60 -18.42 9.91 5.45
N ALA A 61 -17.94 10.63 6.47
CA ALA A 61 -16.52 10.92 6.63
C ALA A 61 -15.68 9.63 6.74
N LEU A 62 -16.08 8.71 7.63
CA LEU A 62 -15.37 7.46 7.85
C LEU A 62 -15.44 6.53 6.61
N ARG A 63 -16.57 6.52 5.91
CA ARG A 63 -16.71 5.82 4.63
C ARG A 63 -15.79 6.40 3.55
N ASN A 64 -15.71 7.73 3.45
CA ASN A 64 -14.82 8.41 2.50
C ASN A 64 -13.34 8.07 2.78
N TYR A 65 -12.93 8.15 4.05
CA TYR A 65 -11.59 7.75 4.50
C TYR A 65 -11.29 6.31 4.08
N MET A 66 -12.16 5.36 4.45
CA MET A 66 -11.97 3.93 4.18
C MET A 66 -11.83 3.65 2.68
N THR A 67 -12.72 4.20 1.86
CA THR A 67 -12.69 3.99 0.39
C THR A 67 -11.39 4.51 -0.22
N ARG A 68 -10.93 5.70 0.18
CA ARG A 68 -9.69 6.30 -0.36
C ARG A 68 -8.45 5.51 0.05
N ARG A 69 -8.41 5.06 1.29
CA ARG A 69 -7.27 4.30 1.82
C ARG A 69 -7.25 2.87 1.32
N TRP A 70 -8.40 2.20 1.18
CA TRP A 70 -8.50 0.87 0.56
C TRP A 70 -7.83 0.84 -0.81
N ALA A 71 -8.24 1.73 -1.73
CA ALA A 71 -7.68 1.77 -3.08
C ALA A 71 -6.16 2.01 -3.11
N ARG A 72 -5.64 2.84 -2.19
CA ARG A 72 -4.21 3.12 -2.06
C ARG A 72 -3.44 1.91 -1.55
N ILE A 73 -3.92 1.28 -0.48
CA ILE A 73 -3.24 0.17 0.20
C ILE A 73 -3.31 -1.10 -0.65
N GLU A 74 -4.45 -1.38 -1.28
CA GLU A 74 -4.62 -2.51 -2.20
C GLU A 74 -3.62 -2.44 -3.37
N ASN A 75 -3.42 -1.25 -3.95
CA ASN A 75 -2.43 -1.03 -5.01
C ASN A 75 -0.99 -1.31 -4.50
N ILE A 76 -0.64 -0.81 -3.31
CA ILE A 76 0.68 -1.08 -2.70
C ILE A 76 0.86 -2.58 -2.43
N TYR A 77 -0.18 -3.24 -1.93
CA TYR A 77 -0.18 -4.68 -1.65
C TYR A 77 0.06 -5.48 -2.93
N HIS A 78 -0.69 -5.21 -4.01
CA HIS A 78 -0.53 -5.92 -5.28
C HIS A 78 0.84 -5.69 -5.91
N LYS A 79 1.34 -4.45 -5.91
CA LYS A 79 2.70 -4.14 -6.40
C LYS A 79 3.77 -4.87 -5.59
N SER A 80 3.61 -4.92 -4.27
CA SER A 80 4.54 -5.61 -3.38
C SER A 80 4.49 -7.13 -3.54
N TYR A 81 3.30 -7.69 -3.78
CA TYR A 81 3.13 -9.11 -4.07
C TYR A 81 3.81 -9.50 -5.38
N GLN A 82 3.61 -8.72 -6.44
CA GLN A 82 4.29 -8.91 -7.73
C GLN A 82 5.82 -8.82 -7.58
N ALA A 83 6.33 -7.82 -6.83
CA ALA A 83 7.75 -7.68 -6.54
C ALA A 83 8.31 -8.87 -5.73
N LYS A 84 7.51 -9.48 -4.85
CA LYS A 84 7.90 -10.68 -4.11
C LYS A 84 8.06 -11.90 -5.04
N THR A 85 7.12 -12.09 -5.97
CA THR A 85 7.24 -13.11 -7.04
C THR A 85 8.48 -12.87 -7.91
N MET A 86 8.86 -11.61 -8.11
CA MET A 86 10.09 -11.24 -8.81
C MET A 86 11.37 -11.57 -8.03
N SER A 87 11.36 -11.47 -6.70
CA SER A 87 12.54 -11.78 -5.85
C SER A 87 12.90 -13.27 -5.77
N SER A 88 11.99 -14.16 -6.18
CA SER A 88 12.26 -15.60 -6.37
C SER A 88 13.03 -15.92 -7.65
N VAL A 89 13.31 -14.93 -8.50
CA VAL A 89 14.11 -15.06 -9.73
C VAL A 89 15.49 -14.47 -9.48
N ASP A 90 16.56 -15.19 -9.86
CA ASP A 90 17.97 -14.81 -9.67
C ASP A 90 18.19 -13.31 -9.98
N PRO A 91 18.67 -12.50 -9.01
CA PRO A 91 18.93 -11.07 -9.19
C PRO A 91 19.80 -10.74 -10.42
N ARG A 92 20.66 -11.67 -10.85
CA ARG A 92 21.51 -11.51 -12.05
C ARG A 92 20.71 -11.46 -13.35
N LYS A 93 19.48 -11.99 -13.38
CA LYS A 93 18.58 -11.87 -14.54
C LYS A 93 17.91 -10.49 -14.62
N TYR A 94 17.77 -9.77 -13.50
CA TYR A 94 17.15 -8.43 -13.45
C TYR A 94 18.08 -7.32 -13.95
N PHE A 95 19.34 -7.34 -13.51
CA PHE A 95 20.33 -6.32 -13.87
C PHE A 95 21.16 -6.67 -15.10
N SER A 96 20.83 -7.78 -15.78
CA SER A 96 21.36 -8.03 -17.11
C SER A 96 20.78 -6.99 -18.07
N VAL A 97 21.63 -6.37 -18.89
CA VAL A 97 21.26 -5.44 -19.96
C VAL A 97 20.24 -6.05 -20.94
N ASN A 98 20.06 -7.38 -20.90
CA ASN A 98 19.08 -8.12 -21.70
C ASN A 98 17.80 -8.53 -20.94
N SER A 99 17.54 -7.96 -19.77
CA SER A 99 16.29 -8.21 -19.02
C SER A 99 15.07 -7.74 -19.83
N PRO A 100 14.07 -8.61 -20.08
CA PRO A 100 12.82 -8.23 -20.75
C PRO A 100 12.11 -7.06 -20.05
N ILE A 101 12.22 -6.99 -18.72
CA ILE A 101 11.57 -5.99 -17.88
C ILE A 101 12.26 -4.63 -18.02
N LEU A 102 13.59 -4.60 -18.10
CA LEU A 102 14.32 -3.35 -18.34
C LEU A 102 13.99 -2.81 -19.75
N ARG A 103 13.83 -3.70 -20.73
CA ARG A 103 13.40 -3.32 -22.09
C ARG A 103 11.98 -2.75 -22.11
N GLU A 104 11.05 -3.35 -21.38
CA GLU A 104 9.66 -2.88 -21.30
C GLU A 104 9.52 -1.56 -20.52
N ALA A 105 10.25 -1.44 -19.41
CA ALA A 105 10.34 -0.20 -18.63
C ALA A 105 11.01 0.94 -19.42
N LEU A 106 12.04 0.65 -20.23
CA LEU A 106 12.66 1.64 -21.11
C LEU A 106 11.76 1.99 -22.31
N ALA A 107 11.06 1.00 -22.89
CA ALA A 107 10.14 1.21 -23.99
C ALA A 107 8.93 2.07 -23.58
N SER A 108 8.47 1.96 -22.34
CA SER A 108 7.40 2.82 -21.80
C SER A 108 7.87 4.23 -21.42
N LEU A 109 9.20 4.47 -21.38
CA LEU A 109 9.79 5.79 -21.17
C LEU A 109 10.16 6.50 -22.48
N THR A 110 10.18 5.79 -23.61
CA THR A 110 10.22 6.41 -24.94
C THR A 110 8.83 6.97 -25.26
N ILE A 111 8.68 8.28 -25.06
CA ILE A 111 7.59 9.05 -25.63
C ILE A 111 7.86 9.13 -27.14
N GLU A 112 7.03 8.47 -27.94
CA GLU A 112 7.02 8.67 -29.40
C GLU A 112 6.75 10.17 -29.70
N PRO A 113 7.47 10.77 -30.66
CA PRO A 113 7.39 12.21 -30.95
C PRO A 113 6.02 12.68 -31.44
#